data_AF-A0A4R9LLK9-F1
#
_entry.id   AF-A0A4R9LLK9-F1
#
_cell.length_a   1.000
_cell.length_b   1.000
_cell.length_c   1.000
_cell.angle_alpha   90.00
_cell.angle_beta   90.00
_cell.angle_gamma   90.00
#
_symmetry.space_group_name_H-M   'P 1'
#
loop_
_entity.id
_entity.type
_entity.pdbx_description
1 polymer ?
#
loop_
_entity_poly.entity_id
_entity_poly.type
_entity_poly.pdbx_seq_one_letter_code
_entity_poly.pdbx_strand_id
1 'polypeptide(L)'
;MKTQFLAFVIALAPFSLVFSQSPAGSSYFQAVEEYKLRNYPKSIELLKGLQSEGKATFESYALLAYNYDKLNDFENAYGSIQEARKRKPDDENLAADTLGILAKYKKWKAVIELSEKFVPLFPTNAEIRYFYSLALSEKGAGKVALSQIEKAKSGNANDVRFLELEGKIYYLLKNYDKADMSLRWASSLNEKSASIWNNLALVQEALYRQNLKLGKKKDAVGYLEEAKECIQKAENIDSNDSSVKENHKRIHSITNS
;
A
#
# COMPACT_ATOMS: atom_id res chain seq x y z
N MET A 1 -0.78 -2.22 -6.93
CA MET A 1 0.12 -1.28 -7.64
C MET A 1 1.19 -2.03 -8.47
N LYS A 2 0.77 -2.74 -9.54
CA LYS A 2 1.70 -3.33 -10.52
C LYS A 2 1.44 -2.90 -11.97
N THR A 3 0.43 -2.08 -12.25
CA THR A 3 -0.09 -2.01 -13.63
C THR A 3 -0.40 -0.62 -14.18
N GLN A 4 -0.50 0.46 -13.40
CA GLN A 4 -0.89 1.76 -13.99
C GLN A 4 0.27 2.61 -14.52
N PHE A 5 1.48 2.54 -13.95
CA PHE A 5 2.63 3.24 -14.54
C PHE A 5 3.28 2.48 -15.71
N LEU A 6 3.16 1.15 -15.72
CA LEU A 6 3.66 0.33 -16.83
C LEU A 6 2.74 0.39 -18.07
N ALA A 7 1.46 0.76 -17.90
CA ALA A 7 0.49 0.81 -19.00
C ALA A 7 0.80 1.91 -20.03
N PHE A 8 1.54 2.96 -19.67
CA PHE A 8 1.90 4.02 -20.62
C PHE A 8 3.12 3.67 -21.49
N VAL A 9 3.86 2.61 -21.17
CA VAL A 9 5.04 2.17 -21.95
C VAL A 9 4.65 1.19 -23.09
N ILE A 10 3.40 0.71 -23.14
CA ILE A 10 2.99 -0.40 -24.01
C ILE A 10 2.28 0.06 -25.31
N ALA A 11 2.00 1.35 -25.51
CA ALA A 11 1.33 1.84 -26.71
C ALA A 11 2.29 2.30 -27.83
N LEU A 12 3.17 1.44 -28.32
CA LEU A 12 3.79 1.63 -29.63
C LEU A 12 3.74 0.32 -30.43
N ALA A 13 2.86 0.33 -31.44
CA ALA A 13 2.64 -0.72 -32.43
C ALA A 13 3.89 -0.98 -33.29
N PRO A 14 3.98 -2.12 -33.99
CA PRO A 14 5.22 -2.56 -34.63
C PRO A 14 5.41 -1.80 -35.95
N PHE A 15 6.51 -1.06 -36.06
CA PHE A 15 6.99 -0.57 -37.35
C PHE A 15 8.33 -1.24 -37.66
N SER A 16 8.29 -2.12 -38.64
CA SER A 16 9.42 -2.86 -39.17
C SER A 16 10.31 -1.97 -40.03
N LEU A 17 11.63 -2.10 -39.79
CA LEU A 17 12.76 -1.91 -40.71
C LEU A 17 12.98 -0.50 -41.33
N VAL A 18 14.09 0.15 -40.94
CA VAL A 18 15.31 0.35 -41.77
C VAL A 18 16.45 0.98 -40.92
N PHE A 19 17.55 0.20 -40.84
CA PHE A 19 18.98 0.43 -40.58
C PHE A 19 19.59 1.56 -39.70
N SER A 20 20.35 1.05 -38.72
CA SER A 20 21.75 1.37 -38.30
C SER A 20 22.07 2.58 -37.43
N GLN A 21 22.69 2.26 -36.29
CA GLN A 21 23.20 3.11 -35.19
C GLN A 21 22.18 3.68 -34.21
N SER A 22 21.55 2.79 -33.43
CA SER A 22 21.30 3.01 -32.01
C SER A 22 21.08 1.63 -31.37
N PRO A 23 21.85 1.23 -30.34
CA PRO A 23 21.51 0.01 -29.62
C PRO A 23 20.22 0.30 -28.85
N ALA A 24 19.08 -0.14 -29.38
CA ALA A 24 17.81 -0.31 -28.67
C ALA A 24 17.53 0.69 -27.52
N GLY A 25 16.99 1.87 -27.88
CA GLY A 25 16.38 2.84 -26.95
C GLY A 25 17.35 3.77 -26.21
N SER A 26 16.96 5.04 -26.02
CA SER A 26 17.61 5.99 -25.10
C SER A 26 18.04 5.33 -23.78
N SER A 27 19.13 5.78 -23.14
CA SER A 27 19.64 5.24 -21.86
C SER A 27 18.56 5.15 -20.76
N TYR A 28 17.49 5.93 -20.88
CA TYR A 28 16.31 5.83 -20.02
C TYR A 28 15.58 4.47 -20.18
N PHE A 29 15.35 4.00 -21.40
CA PHE A 29 14.71 2.71 -21.64
C PHE A 29 15.57 1.55 -21.14
N GLN A 30 16.89 1.63 -21.31
CA GLN A 30 17.82 0.67 -20.72
C GLN A 30 17.71 0.67 -19.19
N ALA A 31 17.64 1.84 -18.55
CA ALA A 31 17.44 1.93 -17.11
C ALA A 31 16.11 1.32 -16.64
N VAL A 32 15.03 1.46 -17.43
CA VAL A 32 13.73 0.83 -17.16
C VAL A 32 13.86 -0.71 -17.21
N GLU A 33 14.56 -1.25 -18.20
CA GLU A 33 14.78 -2.70 -18.30
C GLU A 33 15.62 -3.22 -17.14
N GLU A 34 16.71 -2.53 -16.77
CA GLU A 34 17.51 -2.90 -15.60
C GLU A 34 16.71 -2.85 -14.29
N TYR A 35 15.80 -1.88 -14.14
CA TYR A 35 14.88 -1.82 -13.00
C TYR A 35 13.96 -3.05 -12.95
N LYS A 36 13.37 -3.45 -14.10
CA LYS A 36 12.51 -4.63 -14.20
C LYS A 36 13.27 -5.92 -13.88
N LEU A 37 14.53 -6.01 -14.28
CA LEU A 37 15.45 -7.11 -13.95
C LEU A 37 15.94 -7.06 -12.49
N ARG A 38 15.52 -6.06 -11.70
CA ARG A 38 15.94 -5.80 -10.32
C ARG A 38 17.43 -5.46 -10.18
N ASN A 39 18.08 -5.09 -11.28
CA ASN A 39 19.44 -4.57 -11.29
C ASN A 39 19.42 -3.07 -10.98
N TYR A 40 18.97 -2.73 -9.78
CA TYR A 40 18.79 -1.34 -9.37
C TYR A 40 20.08 -0.50 -9.44
N PRO A 41 21.26 -1.03 -9.06
CA PRO A 41 22.51 -0.28 -9.21
C PRO A 41 22.80 0.14 -10.65
N LYS A 42 22.61 -0.75 -11.63
CA LYS A 42 22.84 -0.42 -13.05
C LYS A 42 21.80 0.57 -13.59
N SER A 43 20.53 0.40 -13.20
CA SER A 43 19.48 1.38 -13.52
C SER A 43 19.83 2.78 -12.99
N ILE A 44 20.31 2.88 -11.75
CA ILE A 44 20.77 4.14 -11.14
C ILE A 44 21.96 4.73 -11.91
N GLU A 45 22.95 3.92 -12.29
CA GLU A 45 24.12 4.36 -13.06
C GLU A 45 23.69 5.03 -14.38
N LEU A 46 22.82 4.38 -15.15
CA LEU A 46 22.29 4.89 -16.42
C LEU A 46 21.52 6.21 -16.23
N LEU A 47 20.69 6.29 -15.19
CA LEU A 47 19.90 7.49 -14.89
C LEU A 47 20.75 8.67 -14.40
N LYS A 48 21.81 8.39 -13.62
CA LYS A 48 22.80 9.41 -13.24
C LYS A 48 23.61 9.90 -14.44
N GLY A 49 23.91 9.03 -15.41
CA GLY A 49 24.49 9.41 -16.69
C GLY A 49 23.62 10.45 -17.41
N LEU A 50 22.32 10.17 -17.57
CA LEU A 50 21.36 11.12 -18.14
C LEU A 50 21.31 12.45 -17.38
N GLN A 51 21.40 12.40 -16.04
CA GLN A 51 21.46 13.61 -15.21
C GLN A 51 22.72 14.43 -15.50
N SER A 52 23.90 13.80 -15.57
CA SER A 52 25.16 14.50 -15.89
C SER A 52 25.19 15.09 -17.30
N GLU A 53 24.48 14.47 -18.25
CA GLU A 53 24.34 14.96 -19.62
C GLU A 53 23.29 16.08 -19.76
N GLY A 54 22.60 16.45 -18.67
CA GLY A 54 21.50 17.42 -18.71
C GLY A 54 20.24 16.90 -19.43
N LYS A 55 20.13 15.59 -19.64
CA LYS A 55 19.03 14.93 -20.37
C LYS A 55 18.00 14.27 -19.45
N ALA A 56 18.18 14.34 -18.13
CA ALA A 56 17.24 13.75 -17.18
C ALA A 56 15.88 14.47 -17.18
N THR A 57 14.83 13.70 -17.43
CA THR A 57 13.44 14.15 -17.38
C THR A 57 12.81 13.88 -16.01
N PHE A 58 11.58 14.33 -15.77
CA PHE A 58 10.89 14.01 -14.51
C PHE A 58 10.72 12.49 -14.34
N GLU A 59 10.54 11.74 -15.42
CA GLU A 59 10.47 10.27 -15.42
C GLU A 59 11.81 9.64 -15.02
N SER A 60 12.94 10.23 -15.43
CA SER A 60 14.26 9.77 -15.00
C SER A 60 14.43 9.91 -13.47
N TYR A 61 13.99 11.03 -12.90
CA TYR A 61 14.01 11.24 -11.45
C TYR A 61 12.99 10.36 -10.70
N ALA A 62 11.80 10.14 -11.25
CA ALA A 62 10.82 9.23 -10.67
C ALA A 62 11.36 7.78 -10.63
N LEU A 63 12.01 7.33 -11.71
CA LEU A 63 12.63 6.01 -11.76
C LEU A 63 13.83 5.89 -10.81
N LEU A 64 14.64 6.96 -10.63
CA LEU A 64 15.67 7.00 -9.58
C LEU A 64 15.05 6.81 -8.20
N ALA A 65 13.93 7.50 -7.91
CA ALA A 65 13.25 7.38 -6.64
C ALA A 65 12.80 5.93 -6.37
N TYR A 66 12.23 5.26 -7.36
CA TYR A 66 11.83 3.87 -7.24
C TYR A 66 13.02 2.91 -7.07
N ASN A 67 14.15 3.13 -7.76
CA ASN A 67 15.35 2.32 -7.58
C ASN A 67 15.88 2.43 -6.15
N TYR A 68 16.03 3.66 -5.65
CA TYR A 68 16.47 3.91 -4.28
C TYR A 68 15.48 3.33 -3.26
N ASP A 69 14.18 3.44 -3.53
CA ASP A 69 13.16 2.81 -2.68
C ASP A 69 13.35 1.28 -2.59
N LYS A 70 13.65 0.61 -3.71
CA LYS A 70 13.93 -0.84 -3.72
C LYS A 70 15.20 -1.23 -2.97
N LEU A 71 16.15 -0.31 -2.85
CA LEU A 71 17.37 -0.47 -2.07
C LEU A 71 17.21 -0.03 -0.60
N ASN A 72 16.00 0.34 -0.17
CA ASN A 72 15.70 0.88 1.16
C ASN A 72 16.48 2.17 1.49
N ASP A 73 16.87 2.94 0.47
CA ASP A 73 17.58 4.21 0.60
C ASP A 73 16.57 5.37 0.60
N PHE A 74 16.08 5.71 1.80
CA PHE A 74 15.05 6.74 1.98
C PHE A 74 15.48 8.12 1.47
N GLU A 75 16.70 8.55 1.82
CA GLU A 75 17.15 9.92 1.54
C GLU A 75 17.25 10.16 0.04
N ASN A 76 17.85 9.23 -0.70
CA ASN A 76 17.94 9.35 -2.16
C ASN A 76 16.60 9.10 -2.85
N ALA A 77 15.75 8.21 -2.32
CA ALA A 77 14.41 7.99 -2.87
C ALA A 77 13.55 9.26 -2.76
N TYR A 78 13.52 9.86 -1.56
CA TYR A 78 12.75 11.06 -1.29
C TYR A 78 13.31 12.28 -2.03
N GLY A 79 14.64 12.44 -2.08
CA GLY A 79 15.28 13.50 -2.88
C GLY A 79 14.91 13.40 -4.36
N SER A 80 14.98 12.21 -4.94
CA SER A 80 14.69 11.98 -6.36
C SER A 80 13.22 12.23 -6.72
N ILE A 81 12.26 11.78 -5.89
CA ILE A 81 10.84 12.03 -6.18
C ILE A 81 10.49 13.52 -6.06
N GLN A 82 11.15 14.26 -5.17
CA GLN A 82 10.98 15.71 -5.09
C GLN A 82 11.52 16.42 -6.33
N GLU A 83 12.64 15.97 -6.90
CA GLU A 83 13.14 16.49 -8.18
C GLU A 83 12.20 16.20 -9.37
N ALA A 84 11.54 15.04 -9.38
CA ALA A 84 10.49 14.74 -10.35
C ALA A 84 9.30 15.71 -10.19
N ARG A 85 8.81 15.90 -8.96
CA ARG A 85 7.69 16.81 -8.65
C ARG A 85 7.98 18.27 -8.94
N LYS A 86 9.23 18.74 -8.74
CA LYS A 86 9.63 20.12 -9.12
C LYS A 86 9.45 20.36 -10.63
N ARG A 87 9.70 19.33 -11.45
CA ARG A 87 9.59 19.41 -12.91
C ARG A 87 8.16 19.25 -13.41
N LYS A 88 7.33 18.49 -12.69
CA LYS A 88 5.93 18.25 -13.03
C LYS A 88 5.03 18.37 -11.79
N PRO A 89 4.79 19.59 -11.29
CA PRO A 89 4.12 19.82 -10.00
C PRO A 89 2.62 19.49 -10.00
N ASP A 90 2.01 19.41 -11.19
CA ASP A 90 0.60 19.11 -11.45
C ASP A 90 0.32 17.61 -11.67
N ASP A 91 1.35 16.75 -11.63
CA ASP A 91 1.19 15.31 -11.76
C ASP A 91 0.75 14.67 -10.44
N GLU A 92 -0.52 14.26 -10.39
CA GLU A 92 -1.11 13.63 -9.22
C GLU A 92 -0.48 12.27 -8.88
N ASN A 93 0.09 11.55 -9.85
CA ASN A 93 0.77 10.28 -9.58
C ASN A 93 2.09 10.52 -8.85
N LEU A 94 2.86 11.54 -9.24
CA LEU A 94 4.08 11.90 -8.50
C LEU A 94 3.76 12.37 -7.07
N ALA A 95 2.63 13.05 -6.87
CA ALA A 95 2.13 13.41 -5.54
C ALA A 95 1.79 12.15 -4.71
N ALA A 96 1.06 11.19 -5.29
CA ALA A 96 0.75 9.92 -4.65
C ALA A 96 2.01 9.11 -4.32
N ASP A 97 2.96 9.00 -5.25
CA ASP A 97 4.23 8.29 -5.07
C ASP A 97 5.07 8.88 -3.94
N THR A 98 5.08 10.21 -3.81
CA THR A 98 5.76 10.91 -2.70
C THR A 98 5.16 10.48 -1.36
N LEU A 99 3.83 10.43 -1.26
CA LEU A 99 3.15 9.95 -0.05
C LEU A 99 3.43 8.48 0.20
N GLY A 100 3.46 7.65 -0.84
CA GLY A 100 3.78 6.23 -0.75
C GLY A 100 5.18 5.95 -0.23
N ILE A 101 6.20 6.67 -0.72
CA ILE A 101 7.57 6.61 -0.21
C ILE A 101 7.57 7.02 1.27
N LEU A 102 7.01 8.19 1.62
CA LEU A 102 6.97 8.65 3.00
C LEU A 102 6.25 7.67 3.95
N ALA A 103 5.15 7.06 3.50
CA ALA A 103 4.39 6.07 4.26
C ALA A 103 5.19 4.78 4.51
N LYS A 104 5.90 4.26 3.50
CA LYS A 104 6.76 3.07 3.66
C LYS A 104 7.83 3.27 4.74
N TYR A 105 8.43 4.46 4.79
CA TYR A 105 9.42 4.81 5.82
C TYR A 105 8.80 5.42 7.09
N LYS A 106 7.49 5.24 7.28
CA LYS A 106 6.73 5.65 8.49
C LYS A 106 6.86 7.13 8.84
N LYS A 107 7.08 7.99 7.85
CA LYS A 107 7.13 9.46 8.00
C LYS A 107 5.73 10.06 8.08
N TRP A 108 4.91 9.54 8.99
CA TRP A 108 3.48 9.80 9.08
C TRP A 108 3.10 11.28 9.19
N LYS A 109 3.89 12.07 9.92
CA LYS A 109 3.66 13.52 10.04
C LYS A 109 3.76 14.21 8.68
N ALA A 110 4.80 13.89 7.91
CA ALA A 110 4.99 14.42 6.56
C ALA A 110 3.91 13.93 5.58
N VAL A 111 3.47 12.68 5.70
CA VAL A 111 2.34 12.17 4.90
C VAL A 111 1.08 12.99 5.15
N ILE A 112 0.74 13.27 6.42
CA ILE A 112 -0.42 14.10 6.78
C ILE A 112 -0.27 15.53 6.23
N GLU A 113 0.85 16.20 6.51
CA GLU A 113 1.09 17.59 6.10
C GLU A 113 1.04 17.77 4.56
N LEU A 114 1.60 16.81 3.80
CA LEU A 114 1.53 16.85 2.35
C LEU A 114 0.15 16.46 1.83
N SER A 115 -0.53 15.49 2.45
CA SER A 115 -1.90 15.11 2.05
C SER A 115 -2.88 16.27 2.21
N GLU A 116 -2.75 17.07 3.28
CA GLU A 116 -3.58 18.27 3.49
C GLU A 116 -3.39 19.32 2.37
N LYS A 117 -2.21 19.34 1.75
CA LYS A 117 -1.92 20.19 0.58
C LYS A 117 -2.36 19.56 -0.73
N PHE A 118 -2.23 18.24 -0.87
CA PHE A 118 -2.51 17.53 -2.13
C PHE A 118 -3.99 17.23 -2.33
N VAL A 119 -4.74 16.94 -1.27
CA VAL A 119 -6.17 16.62 -1.38
C VAL A 119 -7.00 17.74 -2.02
N PRO A 120 -6.78 19.04 -1.73
CA PRO A 120 -7.46 20.12 -2.44
C PRO A 120 -7.09 20.23 -3.92
N LEU A 121 -5.86 19.89 -4.28
CA LEU A 121 -5.36 19.96 -5.67
C LEU A 121 -5.83 18.78 -6.51
N PHE A 122 -5.92 17.60 -5.90
CA PHE A 122 -6.25 16.34 -6.56
C PHE A 122 -7.41 15.64 -5.83
N PRO A 123 -8.62 16.24 -5.82
CA PRO A 123 -9.72 15.81 -4.97
C PRO A 123 -10.27 14.41 -5.31
N THR A 124 -10.04 13.92 -6.52
CA THR A 124 -10.51 12.61 -7.00
C THR A 124 -9.44 11.53 -6.89
N ASN A 125 -8.20 11.86 -6.50
CA ASN A 125 -7.12 10.89 -6.45
C ASN A 125 -7.27 9.96 -5.24
N ALA A 126 -7.58 8.69 -5.51
CA ALA A 126 -7.82 7.70 -4.47
C ALA A 126 -6.54 7.32 -3.70
N GLU A 127 -5.36 7.27 -4.35
CA GLU A 127 -4.11 6.91 -3.68
C GLU A 127 -3.67 7.96 -2.66
N ILE A 128 -3.82 9.25 -3.00
CA ILE A 128 -3.54 10.35 -2.06
C ILE A 128 -4.43 10.23 -0.82
N ARG A 129 -5.72 9.95 -1.00
CA ARG A 129 -6.66 9.75 0.11
C ARG A 129 -6.36 8.49 0.90
N TYR A 130 -5.92 7.41 0.24
CA TYR A 130 -5.50 6.18 0.88
C TYR A 130 -4.30 6.42 1.81
N PHE A 131 -3.23 7.04 1.32
CA PHE A 131 -2.05 7.32 2.15
C PHE A 131 -2.38 8.31 3.27
N TYR A 132 -3.26 9.28 3.02
CA TYR A 132 -3.72 10.19 4.07
C TYR A 132 -4.47 9.44 5.17
N SER A 133 -5.43 8.60 4.79
CA SER A 133 -6.18 7.74 5.72
C SER A 133 -5.25 6.83 6.53
N LEU A 134 -4.28 6.21 5.85
CA LEU A 134 -3.29 5.34 6.49
C LEU A 134 -2.51 6.09 7.57
N ALA A 135 -1.95 7.26 7.23
CA ALA A 135 -1.19 8.04 8.19
C ALA A 135 -2.04 8.59 9.35
N LEU A 136 -3.29 8.99 9.09
CA LEU A 136 -4.24 9.39 10.13
C LEU A 136 -4.56 8.23 11.08
N SER A 137 -4.78 7.03 10.54
CA SER A 137 -5.01 5.81 11.32
C SER A 137 -3.83 5.48 12.23
N GLU A 138 -2.61 5.52 11.69
CA GLU A 138 -1.36 5.31 12.45
C GLU A 138 -1.12 6.37 13.54
N LYS A 139 -1.75 7.54 13.42
CA LYS A 139 -1.73 8.62 14.41
C LYS A 139 -2.94 8.64 15.34
N GLY A 140 -3.80 7.63 15.28
CA GLY A 140 -4.98 7.51 16.15
C GLY A 140 -6.15 8.42 15.77
N ALA A 141 -6.07 9.12 14.63
CA ALA A 141 -7.15 9.98 14.12
C ALA A 141 -8.20 9.17 13.33
N GLY A 142 -8.70 8.07 13.91
CA GLY A 142 -9.49 7.05 13.22
C GLY A 142 -10.78 7.58 12.55
N LYS A 143 -11.49 8.54 13.16
CA LYS A 143 -12.70 9.12 12.54
C LYS A 143 -12.38 9.89 11.25
N VAL A 144 -11.28 10.65 11.25
CA VAL A 144 -10.85 11.41 10.07
C VAL A 144 -10.31 10.46 9.02
N ALA A 145 -9.54 9.44 9.43
CA ALA A 145 -9.06 8.38 8.55
C ALA A 145 -10.22 7.69 7.81
N LEU A 146 -11.29 7.35 8.54
CA LEU A 146 -12.48 6.73 7.96
C LEU A 146 -13.11 7.60 6.87
N SER A 147 -13.26 8.91 7.12
CA SER A 147 -13.79 9.83 6.09
C SER A 147 -12.91 9.88 4.83
N GLN A 148 -11.59 9.78 4.98
CA GLN A 148 -10.68 9.78 3.83
C GLN A 148 -10.72 8.46 3.05
N ILE A 149 -10.80 7.31 3.73
CA ILE A 149 -10.87 6.01 3.03
C ILE A 149 -12.22 5.82 2.33
N GLU A 150 -13.32 6.31 2.90
CA GLU A 150 -14.64 6.31 2.25
C GLU A 150 -14.60 7.10 0.93
N LYS A 151 -13.96 8.27 0.94
CA LYS A 151 -13.76 9.08 -0.27
C LYS A 151 -12.84 8.39 -1.28
N ALA A 152 -11.77 7.71 -0.84
CA ALA A 152 -10.91 6.93 -1.73
C ALA A 152 -11.68 5.80 -2.44
N LYS A 153 -12.57 5.11 -1.71
CA LYS A 153 -13.40 4.01 -2.23
C LYS A 153 -14.46 4.45 -3.26
N SER A 154 -14.83 5.74 -3.31
CA SER A 154 -15.87 6.22 -4.24
C SER A 154 -15.56 5.92 -5.72
N GLY A 155 -14.27 5.87 -6.10
CA GLY A 155 -13.83 5.53 -7.46
C GLY A 155 -13.48 4.06 -7.68
N ASN A 156 -13.19 3.32 -6.61
CA ASN A 156 -12.89 1.88 -6.65
C ASN A 156 -13.21 1.22 -5.30
N ALA A 157 -14.46 0.77 -5.14
CA ALA A 157 -14.92 0.15 -3.90
C ALA A 157 -14.29 -1.24 -3.63
N ASN A 158 -13.73 -1.89 -4.66
CA ASN A 158 -13.15 -3.23 -4.59
C ASN A 158 -11.61 -3.22 -4.44
N ASP A 159 -10.97 -2.07 -4.18
CA ASP A 159 -9.54 -2.09 -3.85
C ASP A 159 -9.35 -2.76 -2.47
N VAL A 160 -8.74 -3.94 -2.49
CA VAL A 160 -8.48 -4.76 -1.31
C VAL A 160 -7.73 -3.99 -0.23
N ARG A 161 -6.79 -3.10 -0.61
CA ARG A 161 -6.04 -2.28 0.35
C ARG A 161 -6.95 -1.31 1.09
N PHE A 162 -7.96 -0.77 0.40
CA PHE A 162 -8.88 0.19 1.00
C PHE A 162 -9.83 -0.51 1.98
N LEU A 163 -10.34 -1.68 1.59
CA LEU A 163 -11.19 -2.50 2.46
C LEU A 163 -10.43 -3.00 3.69
N GLU A 164 -9.18 -3.44 3.52
CA GLU A 164 -8.33 -3.86 4.63
C GLU A 164 -8.03 -2.70 5.59
N LEU A 165 -7.64 -1.53 5.08
CA LEU A 165 -7.39 -0.35 5.90
C LEU A 165 -8.68 0.13 6.61
N GLU A 166 -9.81 0.12 5.93
CA GLU A 166 -11.11 0.45 6.52
C GLU A 166 -11.45 -0.50 7.68
N GLY A 167 -11.26 -1.81 7.49
CA GLY A 167 -11.43 -2.82 8.54
C GLY A 167 -10.55 -2.55 9.76
N LYS A 168 -9.26 -2.24 9.53
CA LYS A 168 -8.33 -1.84 10.60
C LYS A 168 -8.79 -0.57 11.33
N ILE A 169 -9.26 0.44 10.60
CA ILE A 169 -9.76 1.69 11.18
C ILE A 169 -11.01 1.41 12.05
N TYR A 170 -11.96 0.62 11.55
CA TYR A 170 -13.13 0.23 12.33
C TYR A 170 -12.76 -0.56 13.58
N TYR A 171 -11.79 -1.47 13.49
CA TYR A 171 -11.25 -2.18 14.66
C TYR A 171 -10.67 -1.22 15.71
N LEU A 172 -9.88 -0.23 15.30
CA LEU A 172 -9.33 0.81 16.20
C LEU A 172 -10.45 1.65 16.86
N LEU A 173 -11.53 1.91 16.12
CA LEU A 173 -12.72 2.59 16.61
C LEU A 173 -13.65 1.69 17.45
N LYS A 174 -13.27 0.42 17.68
CA LYS A 174 -14.07 -0.61 18.37
C LYS A 174 -15.43 -0.90 17.73
N ASN A 175 -15.57 -0.59 16.45
CA ASN A 175 -16.75 -0.96 15.66
C ASN A 175 -16.48 -2.30 14.97
N TYR A 176 -16.49 -3.37 15.76
CA TYR A 176 -16.05 -4.69 15.32
C TYR A 176 -16.96 -5.29 14.25
N ASP A 177 -18.26 -5.01 14.28
CA ASP A 177 -19.20 -5.47 13.24
C ASP A 177 -18.84 -4.90 11.86
N LYS A 178 -18.58 -3.59 11.78
CA LYS A 178 -18.15 -2.98 10.50
C LYS A 178 -16.74 -3.41 10.10
N ALA A 179 -15.86 -3.65 11.07
CA ALA A 179 -14.53 -4.18 10.79
C ALA A 179 -14.62 -5.57 10.15
N ASP A 180 -15.50 -6.43 10.67
CA ASP A 180 -15.77 -7.76 10.14
C ASP A 180 -16.29 -7.70 8.70
N MET A 181 -17.30 -6.86 8.45
CA MET A 181 -17.85 -6.66 7.10
C MET A 181 -16.77 -6.26 6.07
N SER A 182 -15.95 -5.24 6.39
CA SER A 182 -14.90 -4.76 5.48
C SER A 182 -13.83 -5.84 5.22
N LEU A 183 -13.41 -6.58 6.27
CA LEU A 183 -12.38 -7.60 6.13
C LEU A 183 -12.86 -8.88 5.45
N ARG A 184 -14.13 -9.27 5.64
CA ARG A 184 -14.74 -10.37 4.87
C ARG A 184 -14.86 -10.02 3.38
N TRP A 185 -15.19 -8.78 3.07
CA TRP A 185 -15.16 -8.34 1.68
C TRP A 185 -13.73 -8.39 1.14
N ALA A 186 -12.76 -7.86 1.88
CA ALA A 186 -11.35 -7.91 1.50
C ALA A 186 -10.86 -9.36 1.28
N SER A 187 -11.24 -10.31 2.15
CA SER A 187 -10.83 -11.71 2.04
C SER A 187 -11.49 -12.41 0.85
N SER A 188 -12.75 -12.10 0.51
CA SER A 188 -13.42 -12.63 -0.68
C SER A 188 -12.75 -12.20 -2.00
N LEU A 189 -12.07 -11.04 -2.00
CA LEU A 189 -11.34 -10.52 -3.15
C LEU A 189 -9.88 -11.00 -3.20
N ASN A 190 -9.31 -11.35 -2.04
CA ASN A 190 -7.93 -11.84 -1.94
C ASN A 190 -7.76 -12.86 -0.81
N GLU A 191 -8.14 -14.11 -1.08
CA GLU A 191 -8.07 -15.21 -0.13
C GLU A 191 -6.62 -15.59 0.25
N LYS A 192 -5.62 -15.15 -0.52
CA LYS A 192 -4.20 -15.46 -0.30
C LYS A 192 -3.45 -14.39 0.51
N SER A 193 -4.16 -13.49 1.18
CA SER A 193 -3.54 -12.48 2.05
C SER A 193 -3.50 -12.93 3.51
N ALA A 194 -2.31 -13.28 4.01
CA ALA A 194 -2.12 -13.58 5.43
C ALA A 194 -2.54 -12.41 6.33
N SER A 195 -2.27 -11.17 5.91
CA SER A 195 -2.59 -9.98 6.69
C SER A 195 -4.10 -9.79 6.89
N ILE A 196 -4.91 -10.04 5.85
CA ILE A 196 -6.37 -9.94 5.94
C ILE A 196 -6.93 -11.00 6.90
N TRP A 197 -6.49 -12.25 6.78
CA TRP A 197 -6.92 -13.32 7.67
C TRP A 197 -6.49 -13.09 9.13
N ASN A 198 -5.28 -12.56 9.34
CA ASN A 198 -4.82 -12.16 10.67
C ASN A 198 -5.68 -11.03 11.24
N ASN A 199 -5.97 -9.99 10.46
CA ASN A 199 -6.83 -8.89 10.89
C ASN A 199 -8.26 -9.37 11.19
N LEU A 200 -8.79 -10.29 10.38
CA LEU A 200 -10.11 -10.87 10.60
C LEU A 200 -10.12 -11.70 11.91
N ALA A 201 -9.07 -12.48 12.18
CA ALA A 201 -8.93 -13.20 13.44
C ALA A 201 -8.94 -12.27 14.67
N LEU A 202 -8.27 -11.11 14.58
CA LEU A 202 -8.29 -10.10 15.64
C LEU A 202 -9.69 -9.50 15.85
N VAL A 203 -10.42 -9.23 14.77
CA VAL A 203 -11.81 -8.76 14.85
C VAL A 203 -12.71 -9.82 15.50
N GLN A 204 -12.59 -11.06 15.07
CA GLN A 204 -13.35 -12.19 15.60
C GLN A 204 -13.08 -12.40 17.10
N GLU A 205 -11.82 -12.31 17.52
CA GLU A 205 -11.47 -12.36 18.93
C GLU A 205 -12.07 -11.18 19.73
N ALA A 206 -12.09 -9.98 19.16
CA ALA A 206 -12.70 -8.82 19.80
C ALA A 206 -14.22 -8.97 19.95
N LEU A 207 -14.90 -9.52 18.94
CA LEU A 207 -16.33 -9.87 18.98
C LEU A 207 -16.61 -10.94 20.04
N TYR A 208 -15.77 -11.97 20.15
CA TYR A 208 -15.84 -12.94 21.25
C TYR A 208 -15.81 -12.25 22.62
N ARG A 209 -14.80 -11.40 22.85
CA ARG A 209 -14.63 -10.70 24.13
C ARG A 209 -15.80 -9.74 24.42
N GLN A 210 -16.34 -9.08 23.38
CA GLN A 210 -17.50 -8.20 23.51
C GLN A 210 -18.75 -9.00 23.90
N ASN A 211 -19.01 -10.13 23.25
CA ASN A 211 -20.19 -10.95 23.50
C ASN A 211 -20.13 -11.65 24.87
N LEU A 212 -18.95 -12.07 25.33
CA LEU A 212 -18.77 -12.55 26.71
C LEU A 212 -19.17 -11.49 27.74
N LYS A 213 -18.73 -10.24 27.55
CA LYS A 213 -19.08 -9.12 28.46
C LYS A 213 -20.58 -8.84 28.46
N LEU A 214 -21.27 -9.11 27.35
CA LEU A 214 -22.72 -8.95 27.22
C LEU A 214 -23.51 -10.16 27.73
N GLY A 215 -22.84 -11.21 28.25
CA GLY A 215 -23.49 -12.44 28.71
C GLY A 215 -23.97 -13.35 27.57
N LYS A 216 -23.66 -13.02 26.31
CA LYS A 216 -24.04 -13.79 25.11
C LYS A 216 -23.05 -14.94 24.87
N LYS A 217 -22.97 -15.87 25.83
CA LYS A 217 -21.98 -16.96 25.81
C LYS A 217 -22.03 -17.82 24.55
N LYS A 218 -23.23 -18.12 24.04
CA LYS A 218 -23.40 -18.94 22.83
C LYS A 218 -22.80 -18.27 21.59
N ASP A 219 -23.12 -16.99 21.38
CA ASP A 219 -22.60 -16.21 20.25
C ASP A 219 -21.08 -16.04 20.37
N ALA A 220 -20.58 -15.83 21.59
CA ALA A 220 -19.16 -15.69 21.86
C ALA A 220 -18.36 -16.92 21.37
N VAL A 221 -18.82 -18.13 21.68
CA VAL A 221 -18.11 -19.37 21.27
C VAL A 221 -17.90 -19.42 19.75
N GLY A 222 -18.92 -19.08 18.95
CA GLY A 222 -18.80 -19.06 17.49
C GLY A 222 -17.73 -18.08 16.99
N TYR A 223 -17.65 -16.88 17.58
CA TYR A 223 -16.61 -15.91 17.24
C TYR A 223 -15.20 -16.40 17.63
N LEU A 224 -15.05 -17.15 18.73
CA LEU A 224 -13.74 -17.69 19.10
C LEU A 224 -13.31 -18.83 18.18
N GLU A 225 -14.24 -19.70 17.77
CA GLU A 225 -13.99 -20.74 16.78
C GLU A 225 -13.53 -20.13 15.45
N GLU A 226 -14.24 -19.11 14.97
CA GLU A 226 -13.87 -18.41 13.75
C GLU A 226 -12.54 -17.66 13.87
N ALA A 227 -12.23 -17.07 15.03
CA ALA A 227 -10.93 -16.46 15.27
C ALA A 227 -9.77 -17.46 15.12
N LYS A 228 -9.94 -18.69 15.64
CA LYS A 228 -8.97 -19.78 15.52
C LYS A 228 -8.80 -20.23 14.06
N GLU A 229 -9.89 -20.37 13.32
CA GLU A 229 -9.84 -20.70 11.90
C GLU A 229 -9.13 -19.64 11.06
N CYS A 230 -9.48 -18.36 11.28
CA CYS A 230 -8.89 -17.24 10.55
C CYS A 230 -7.38 -17.14 10.82
N ILE A 231 -6.94 -17.28 12.07
CA ILE A 231 -5.50 -17.18 12.38
C ILE A 231 -4.73 -18.40 11.86
N GLN A 232 -5.35 -19.59 11.82
CA GLN A 232 -4.73 -20.76 11.18
C GLN A 232 -4.59 -20.56 9.66
N LYS A 233 -5.59 -19.97 8.99
CA LYS A 233 -5.48 -19.60 7.56
C LYS A 233 -4.34 -18.61 7.32
N ALA A 234 -4.21 -17.59 8.18
CA ALA A 234 -3.14 -16.62 8.09
C ALA A 234 -1.76 -17.28 8.19
N GLU A 235 -1.56 -18.16 9.18
CA GLU A 235 -0.30 -18.89 9.40
C GLU A 235 0.03 -19.85 8.26
N ASN A 236 -0.99 -20.52 7.69
CA ASN A 236 -0.79 -21.40 6.53
C ASN A 236 -0.31 -20.63 5.28
N ILE A 237 -0.67 -19.35 5.15
CA ILE A 237 -0.27 -18.49 4.03
C ILE A 237 1.13 -17.90 4.26
N ASP A 238 1.40 -17.39 5.47
CA ASP A 238 2.70 -16.85 5.85
C ASP A 238 3.10 -17.33 7.26
N SER A 239 3.77 -18.48 7.29
CA SER A 239 4.24 -19.11 8.52
C SER A 239 5.51 -18.47 9.08
N ASN A 240 6.01 -17.37 8.51
CA ASN A 240 7.18 -16.65 9.00
C ASN A 240 6.84 -15.30 9.63
N ASP A 241 5.62 -14.78 9.40
CA ASP A 241 5.17 -13.54 10.02
C ASP A 241 5.09 -13.67 11.55
N SER A 242 5.87 -12.85 12.26
CA SER A 242 5.96 -12.88 13.72
C SER A 242 4.66 -12.48 14.41
N SER A 243 3.92 -11.53 13.83
CA SER A 243 2.63 -11.07 14.36
C SER A 243 1.57 -12.16 14.23
N VAL A 244 1.57 -12.90 13.12
CA VAL A 244 0.68 -14.04 12.90
C VAL A 244 0.97 -15.14 13.93
N LYS A 245 2.24 -15.49 14.16
CA LYS A 245 2.61 -16.50 15.18
C LYS A 245 2.20 -16.09 16.59
N GLU A 246 2.46 -14.84 16.95
CA GLU A 246 2.09 -14.32 18.27
C GLU A 246 0.58 -14.37 18.47
N ASN A 247 -0.19 -13.90 17.49
CA ASN A 247 -1.64 -13.95 17.52
C ASN A 247 -2.17 -15.38 17.53
N HIS A 248 -1.58 -16.28 16.75
CA HIS A 248 -1.96 -17.70 16.70
C HIS A 248 -1.85 -18.34 18.08
N LYS A 249 -0.67 -18.25 18.70
CA LYS A 249 -0.43 -18.77 20.05
C LYS A 249 -1.40 -18.18 21.06
N ARG A 250 -1.62 -16.87 21.01
CA ARG A 250 -2.50 -16.14 21.94
C ARG A 250 -3.96 -16.55 21.77
N ILE A 251 -4.50 -16.56 20.55
CA ILE A 251 -5.90 -16.91 20.26
C ILE A 251 -6.17 -18.39 20.60
N HIS A 252 -5.25 -19.30 20.29
CA HIS A 252 -5.41 -20.71 20.63
C HIS A 252 -5.36 -20.99 22.13
N SER A 253 -4.70 -20.15 22.92
CA SER A 253 -4.67 -20.27 24.38
C SER A 253 -6.00 -19.89 25.06
N ILE A 254 -6.92 -19.24 24.35
CA ILE A 254 -8.23 -18.86 24.90
C ILE A 254 -9.12 -20.11 25.04
N THR A 255 -9.56 -20.36 26.28
CA THR A 255 -10.48 -21.43 26.66
C THR A 255 -11.91 -20.91 26.80
N ASN A 256 -12.89 -21.74 26.44
CA ASN A 256 -14.30 -21.45 26.67
C ASN A 256 -14.57 -21.45 28.19
N SER A 257 -15.11 -20.36 28.74
CA SER A 257 -15.51 -20.22 30.15
C SER A 257 -16.95 -19.72 30.31
#